data_AF-J4KPT0-F1
#
_entry.id   AF-J4KPT0-F1
#
_cell.length_a   1.000
_cell.length_b   1.000
_cell.length_c   1.000
_cell.angle_alpha   90.00
_cell.angle_beta   90.00
_cell.angle_gamma   90.00
#
_symmetry.space_group_name_H-M   'P 1'
#
loop_
_entity.id
_entity.type
_entity.pdbx_description
1 polymer ?
#
loop_
_entity_poly.entity_id
_entity_poly.type
_entity_poly.pdbx_seq_one_letter_code
_entity_poly.pdbx_strand_id
1 'polypeptide(L)'
;MRYHVQPRGIRWSLWKDLWHNNLADLKTTKEISPTTIFVAIDTEPWPGQAGTNSTDEAAAQIGIALLAPRADDAGKIDEPPQTLEEAQQRFTSPHIPSTSMAESGWDEVEDTVLNLVHTFQQQMCLSLGKPLKLTLVGFDLYHEFRILSRHYKRILDCFTSWVDVQELVKELMPDISQAPSLRNTLIGVGYEPVFPTKPASSDGHDAGNDAMRCMSVLGTLLHYSPPGEDLARAHSEYHAKRCHERSKAQRAKANMQRRDLFSKECPWPAEKYPFRAKVDLPGTYITKWQDPAVLCEYFLKYKPVAAGGNKTKTFGGWICFASLEELELFLREVDGMEDVEGRGTWLAKTRYNPNVVEAVTKAELDEYLRDKAAAEIAEKRRIRQEKKQREEIYG
;
A
#
# COMPACT_ATOMS: atom_id res chain seq x y z
N MET A 1 21.35 -9.03 18.31
CA MET A 1 20.74 -7.69 18.42
C MET A 1 21.68 -6.65 17.81
N ARG A 2 21.16 -5.81 16.91
CA ARG A 2 21.95 -4.86 16.10
C ARG A 2 22.60 -3.70 16.91
N TYR A 3 22.14 -3.40 18.13
CA TYR A 3 22.37 -2.10 18.78
C TYR A 3 23.31 -2.07 20.01
N HIS A 4 24.17 -3.08 20.20
CA HIS A 4 25.06 -3.14 21.38
C HIS A 4 26.30 -2.22 21.33
N VAL A 5 26.60 -1.62 20.17
CA VAL A 5 27.81 -0.80 19.97
C VAL A 5 27.41 0.66 19.74
N GLN A 6 28.24 1.59 20.19
CA GLN A 6 28.06 3.02 19.94
C GLN A 6 27.80 3.26 18.44
N PRO A 7 26.64 3.83 18.07
CA PRO A 7 26.29 4.05 16.67
C PRO A 7 27.16 5.15 16.06
N ARG A 8 27.63 4.92 14.84
CA ARG A 8 28.43 5.91 14.09
C ARG A 8 27.51 6.96 13.48
N GLY A 9 27.94 8.22 13.44
CA GLY A 9 27.22 9.29 12.74
C GLY A 9 26.03 9.88 13.49
N ILE A 10 25.82 9.47 14.75
CA ILE A 10 24.75 10.00 15.59
C ILE A 10 25.30 10.73 16.82
N ARG A 11 24.62 11.80 17.26
CA ARG A 11 25.10 12.67 18.36
C ARG A 11 24.98 12.00 19.73
N TRP A 12 25.86 11.03 19.98
CA TRP A 12 25.93 10.16 21.16
C TRP A 12 25.71 10.84 22.52
N SER A 13 26.23 12.04 22.73
CA SER A 13 26.12 12.71 24.02
C SER A 13 24.71 13.15 24.39
N LEU A 14 23.84 13.41 23.40
CA LEU A 14 22.51 13.98 23.64
C LEU A 14 21.45 12.94 24.02
N TRP A 15 21.73 11.68 23.78
CA TRP A 15 20.70 10.64 23.74
C TRP A 15 21.23 9.28 24.23
N LYS A 16 22.38 9.30 24.92
CA LYS A 16 23.01 8.10 25.48
C LYS A 16 22.03 7.36 26.37
N ASP A 17 21.29 8.07 27.21
CA ASP A 17 20.38 7.45 28.17
C ASP A 17 19.20 6.77 27.46
N LEU A 18 18.59 7.44 26.47
CA LEU A 18 17.56 6.83 25.63
C LEU A 18 18.10 5.60 24.90
N TRP A 19 19.30 5.69 24.30
CA TRP A 19 19.89 4.56 23.56
C TRP A 19 20.02 3.30 24.41
N HIS A 20 20.44 3.43 25.68
CA HIS A 20 20.56 2.28 26.58
C HIS A 20 19.22 1.73 27.08
N ASN A 21 18.14 2.53 27.01
CA ASN A 21 16.78 2.11 27.36
C ASN A 21 16.05 1.45 26.16
N ASN A 22 16.76 0.58 25.45
CA ASN A 22 16.19 -0.23 24.38
C ASN A 22 15.32 -1.37 24.96
N LEU A 23 14.13 -1.57 24.40
CA LEU A 23 13.31 -2.74 24.64
C LEU A 23 13.75 -3.84 23.67
N ALA A 24 14.58 -4.72 24.20
CA ALA A 24 15.37 -5.68 23.43
C ALA A 24 14.54 -6.83 22.83
N ASP A 25 13.42 -7.18 23.46
CA ASP A 25 12.62 -8.36 23.12
C ASP A 25 11.12 -8.12 23.26
N LEU A 26 10.34 -9.02 22.66
CA LEU A 26 8.88 -8.90 22.63
C LEU A 26 8.27 -9.04 24.03
N LYS A 27 8.90 -9.83 24.90
CA LYS A 27 8.44 -10.04 26.28
C LYS A 27 8.46 -8.74 27.07
N THR A 28 9.61 -8.07 27.11
CA THR A 28 9.81 -6.78 27.80
C THR A 28 8.89 -5.72 27.21
N THR A 29 8.74 -5.70 25.89
CA THR A 29 7.83 -4.76 25.20
C THR A 29 6.36 -4.97 25.63
N LYS A 30 5.91 -6.22 25.76
CA LYS A 30 4.56 -6.56 26.26
C LYS A 30 4.36 -6.14 27.71
N GLU A 31 5.35 -6.38 28.57
CA GLU A 31 5.29 -6.06 30.00
C GLU A 31 5.09 -4.55 30.27
N ILE A 32 5.68 -3.68 29.44
CA ILE A 32 5.52 -2.23 29.62
C ILE A 32 4.27 -1.65 28.93
N SER A 33 3.67 -2.38 27.99
CA SER A 33 2.56 -1.91 27.15
C SER A 33 1.36 -1.32 27.92
N PRO A 34 1.01 -1.75 29.14
CA PRO A 34 -0.08 -1.14 29.91
C PRO A 34 0.27 0.21 30.56
N THR A 35 1.53 0.64 30.49
CA THR A 35 2.07 1.82 31.20
C THR A 35 2.78 2.83 30.29
N THR A 36 2.85 2.55 29.00
CA THR A 36 3.47 3.43 28.00
C THR A 36 2.51 3.68 26.84
N ILE A 37 2.63 4.86 26.24
CA ILE A 37 2.16 5.11 24.89
C ILE A 37 3.33 4.78 23.96
N PHE A 38 3.05 4.07 22.88
CA PHE A 38 4.02 3.83 21.82
C PHE A 38 3.85 4.89 20.74
N VAL A 39 4.95 5.44 20.25
CA VAL A 39 4.96 6.50 19.23
C VAL A 39 5.87 6.06 18.10
N ALA A 40 5.30 5.66 16.98
CA ALA A 40 6.06 5.36 15.77
C ALA A 40 6.37 6.65 15.04
N ILE A 41 7.64 6.81 14.70
CA ILE A 41 8.12 7.92 13.88
C ILE A 41 8.83 7.32 12.69
N ASP A 42 8.45 7.78 11.51
CA ASP A 42 9.14 7.49 10.26
C ASP A 42 9.51 8.80 9.58
N THR A 43 10.60 8.80 8.81
CA THR A 43 11.12 10.03 8.18
C THR A 43 11.56 9.73 6.76
N GLU A 44 11.09 10.53 5.80
CA GLU A 44 11.61 10.50 4.43
C GLU A 44 12.65 11.58 4.24
N PRO A 45 13.85 11.26 3.71
CA PRO A 45 14.85 12.26 3.40
C PRO A 45 14.46 13.10 2.17
N TRP A 46 15.05 14.28 2.02
CA TRP A 46 14.95 15.02 0.76
C TRP A 46 15.50 14.17 -0.39
N PRO A 47 14.80 14.11 -1.54
CA PRO A 47 15.36 13.47 -2.72
C PRO A 47 16.58 14.29 -3.15
N GLY A 48 17.77 13.82 -2.79
CA GLY A 48 19.02 14.44 -3.20
C GLY A 48 19.07 14.59 -4.73
N GLN A 49 19.70 15.66 -5.21
CA GLN A 49 20.05 15.74 -6.63
C GLN A 49 20.79 14.46 -7.02
N ALA A 50 20.33 13.82 -8.10
CA ALA A 50 20.71 12.47 -8.51
C ALA A 50 22.19 12.15 -8.23
N GLY A 51 22.44 11.26 -7.27
CA GLY A 51 23.78 10.69 -7.02
C GLY A 51 24.45 11.06 -5.71
N THR A 52 23.94 11.99 -4.92
CA THR A 52 24.42 12.18 -3.54
C THR A 52 23.40 11.62 -2.56
N ASN A 53 23.73 10.47 -1.96
CA ASN A 53 23.11 10.02 -0.71
C ASN A 53 23.48 11.03 0.37
N SER A 54 22.81 12.18 0.37
CA SER A 54 23.02 13.24 1.35
C SER A 54 22.35 12.79 2.64
N THR A 55 23.05 11.91 3.34
CA THR A 55 22.69 11.37 4.64
C THR A 55 22.69 12.41 5.76
N ASP A 56 23.01 13.65 5.43
CA ASP A 56 23.09 14.80 6.32
C ASP A 56 21.97 15.82 6.08
N GLU A 57 21.12 15.59 5.07
CA GLU A 57 19.91 16.35 4.87
C GLU A 57 18.82 15.88 5.82
N ALA A 58 18.06 16.86 6.27
CA ALA A 58 17.03 16.67 7.26
C ALA A 58 15.74 16.14 6.59
N ALA A 59 14.70 15.76 7.33
CA ALA A 59 13.55 15.07 6.72
C ALA A 59 12.79 15.98 5.72
N ALA A 60 12.36 15.45 4.58
CA ALA A 60 11.35 16.08 3.73
C ALA A 60 9.93 15.84 4.25
N GLN A 61 9.77 14.74 4.99
CA GLN A 61 8.50 14.30 5.54
C GLN A 61 8.73 13.63 6.90
N ILE A 62 7.86 13.92 7.86
CA ILE A 62 7.79 13.19 9.13
C ILE A 62 6.40 12.58 9.28
N GLY A 63 6.36 11.29 9.58
CA GLY A 63 5.15 10.53 9.81
C GLY A 63 5.07 10.07 11.25
N ILE A 64 3.87 10.13 11.84
CA ILE A 64 3.65 9.75 13.24
C ILE A 64 2.42 8.87 13.36
N ALA A 65 2.56 7.81 14.15
CA ALA A 65 1.46 6.98 14.61
C ALA A 65 1.57 6.76 16.10
N LEU A 66 0.45 6.85 16.82
CA LEU A 66 0.40 6.61 18.26
C LEU A 66 -0.36 5.32 18.56
N LEU A 67 0.05 4.59 19.57
CA LEU A 67 -0.66 3.42 20.08
C LEU A 67 -0.84 3.57 21.59
N ALA A 68 -2.11 3.61 21.99
CA ALA A 68 -2.51 3.80 23.38
C ALA A 68 -2.14 2.58 24.24
N PRO A 69 -1.82 2.77 25.54
CA PRO A 69 -1.70 1.68 26.47
C PRO A 69 -3.02 0.94 26.58
N ARG A 70 -2.98 -0.37 26.36
CA ARG A 70 -4.15 -1.23 26.47
C ARG A 70 -4.18 -1.86 27.87
N ALA A 71 -5.35 -1.88 28.51
CA ALA A 71 -5.53 -2.60 29.77
C ALA A 71 -5.35 -4.11 29.55
N ASP A 72 -4.82 -4.81 30.57
CA ASP A 72 -4.57 -6.26 30.56
C ASP A 72 -5.84 -7.09 30.23
N ASP A 73 -7.02 -6.48 30.41
CA ASP A 73 -8.33 -7.12 30.29
C ASP A 73 -8.95 -6.99 28.89
N ALA A 74 -8.31 -6.25 27.98
CA ALA A 74 -8.78 -6.17 26.61
C ALA A 74 -8.43 -7.48 25.91
N GLY A 75 -9.34 -8.45 26.01
CA GLY A 75 -9.16 -9.86 25.68
C GLY A 75 -8.27 -10.15 24.47
N LYS A 76 -7.62 -11.33 24.52
CA LYS A 76 -6.85 -11.86 23.39
C LYS A 76 -7.69 -11.70 22.13
N ILE A 77 -7.10 -11.04 21.13
CA ILE A 77 -7.73 -10.95 19.83
C ILE A 77 -7.52 -12.32 19.18
N ASP A 78 -8.60 -12.97 18.75
CA ASP A 78 -8.53 -14.33 18.18
C ASP A 78 -8.00 -14.35 16.74
N GLU A 79 -8.00 -13.21 16.05
CA GLU A 79 -7.54 -13.06 14.66
C GLU A 79 -6.83 -11.71 14.47
N PRO A 80 -5.73 -11.64 13.69
CA PRO A 80 -5.05 -10.39 13.43
C PRO A 80 -5.94 -9.51 12.52
N PRO A 81 -5.82 -8.17 12.59
CA PRO A 81 -6.42 -7.31 11.58
C PRO A 81 -5.91 -7.67 10.18
N GLN A 82 -6.81 -7.63 9.20
CA GLN A 82 -6.51 -7.94 7.80
C GLN A 82 -6.18 -6.67 7.00
N THR A 83 -6.60 -5.48 7.48
CA THR A 83 -6.32 -4.18 6.85
C THR A 83 -5.78 -3.14 7.85
N LEU A 84 -5.20 -2.05 7.33
CA LEU A 84 -4.67 -0.96 8.18
C LEU A 84 -5.80 -0.17 8.86
N GLU A 85 -6.94 -0.03 8.19
CA GLU A 85 -8.14 0.62 8.72
C GLU A 85 -8.70 -0.19 9.89
N GLU A 86 -8.73 -1.52 9.75
CA GLU A 86 -9.11 -2.41 10.83
C GLU A 86 -8.14 -2.33 12.00
N ALA A 87 -6.83 -2.25 11.74
CA ALA A 87 -5.82 -2.05 12.78
C ALA A 87 -6.00 -0.71 13.51
N GLN A 88 -6.29 0.39 12.79
CA GLN A 88 -6.57 1.70 13.37
C GLN A 88 -7.78 1.66 14.31
N GLN A 89 -8.87 1.02 13.87
CA GLN A 89 -10.09 0.86 14.66
C GLN A 89 -9.85 -0.02 15.90
N ARG A 90 -9.14 -1.14 15.74
CA ARG A 90 -8.90 -2.11 16.82
C ARG A 90 -7.88 -1.62 17.86
N PHE A 91 -6.86 -0.87 17.45
CA PHE A 91 -5.76 -0.46 18.32
C PHE A 91 -5.86 0.99 18.82
N THR A 92 -6.93 1.72 18.47
CA THR A 92 -7.12 3.14 18.85
C THR A 92 -5.90 3.98 18.50
N SER A 93 -5.43 3.85 17.25
CA SER A 93 -4.27 4.59 16.76
C SER A 93 -4.72 5.80 15.96
N PRO A 94 -4.65 7.03 16.50
CA PRO A 94 -4.80 8.22 15.67
C PRO A 94 -3.67 8.23 14.63
N HIS A 95 -4.07 8.21 13.36
CA HIS A 95 -3.17 8.43 12.23
C HIS A 95 -3.15 9.92 11.90
N ILE A 96 -1.96 10.46 11.66
CA ILE A 96 -1.82 11.82 11.16
C ILE A 96 -1.18 11.75 9.78
N PRO A 97 -1.84 12.34 8.77
CA PRO A 97 -1.26 12.47 7.44
C PRO A 97 0.09 13.17 7.54
N SER A 98 1.05 12.66 6.78
CA SER A 98 2.40 13.18 6.75
C SER A 98 2.47 14.71 6.58
N THR A 99 3.27 15.38 7.41
CA THR A 99 3.54 16.82 7.24
C THR A 99 4.69 17.01 6.26
N SER A 100 4.41 17.66 5.12
CA SER A 100 5.43 18.06 4.15
C SER A 100 6.23 19.26 4.67
N MET A 101 7.55 19.17 4.64
CA MET A 101 8.44 20.23 5.14
C MET A 101 8.72 21.35 4.13
N ALA A 102 8.09 21.33 2.95
CA ALA A 102 8.34 22.33 1.92
C ALA A 102 7.91 23.77 2.31
N GLU A 103 7.09 23.93 3.35
CA GLU A 103 6.50 25.23 3.72
C GLU A 103 6.79 25.66 5.18
N SER A 104 7.34 24.79 6.04
CA SER A 104 7.52 25.02 7.49
C SER A 104 8.98 24.87 7.94
N GLY A 105 9.39 25.66 8.93
CA GLY A 105 10.72 25.52 9.55
C GLY A 105 10.85 24.26 10.42
N TRP A 106 12.07 23.76 10.61
CA TRP A 106 12.36 22.57 11.46
C TRP A 106 11.76 22.68 12.87
N ASP A 107 11.90 23.85 13.49
CA ASP A 107 11.40 24.11 14.84
C ASP A 107 9.86 24.05 14.90
N GLU A 108 9.16 24.51 13.86
CA GLU A 108 7.70 24.48 13.78
C GLU A 108 7.17 23.05 13.61
N VAL A 109 7.87 22.24 12.81
CA VAL A 109 7.56 20.81 12.69
C VAL A 109 7.81 20.11 14.02
N GLU A 110 8.94 20.37 14.68
CA GLU A 110 9.20 19.81 16.01
C GLU A 110 8.15 20.22 17.04
N ASP A 111 7.76 21.50 17.08
CA ASP A 111 6.72 22.00 17.97
C ASP A 111 5.36 21.35 17.70
N THR A 112 5.00 21.17 16.42
CA THR A 112 3.76 20.49 16.03
C THR A 112 3.74 19.05 16.55
N VAL A 113 4.84 18.33 16.36
CA VAL A 113 4.99 16.96 16.82
C VAL A 113 4.97 16.86 18.34
N LEU A 114 5.70 17.74 19.03
CA LEU A 114 5.72 17.81 20.50
C LEU A 114 4.32 18.09 21.06
N ASN A 115 3.64 19.09 20.51
CA ASN A 115 2.28 19.46 20.93
C ASN A 115 1.32 18.30 20.76
N LEU A 116 1.42 17.55 19.66
CA LEU A 116 0.62 16.37 19.43
C LEU A 116 0.88 15.29 20.48
N VAL A 117 2.15 14.89 20.63
CA VAL A 117 2.54 13.79 21.53
C VAL A 117 2.15 14.13 22.96
N HIS A 118 2.39 15.37 23.40
CA HIS A 118 1.99 15.82 24.73
C HIS A 118 0.48 15.91 24.91
N THR A 119 -0.26 16.40 23.91
CA THR A 119 -1.74 16.45 23.97
C THR A 119 -2.31 15.06 24.12
N PHE A 120 -1.86 14.11 23.29
CA PHE A 120 -2.30 12.72 23.37
C PHE A 120 -1.92 12.08 24.72
N GLN A 121 -0.68 12.29 25.18
CA GLN A 121 -0.23 11.81 26.48
C GLN A 121 -1.07 12.37 27.63
N GLN A 122 -1.39 13.66 27.62
CA GLN A 122 -2.23 14.28 28.64
C GLN A 122 -3.65 13.71 28.63
N GLN A 123 -4.27 13.57 27.45
CA GLN A 123 -5.60 12.97 27.31
C GLN A 123 -5.63 11.55 27.87
N MET A 124 -4.63 10.72 27.53
CA MET A 124 -4.55 9.35 28.02
C MET A 124 -4.24 9.27 29.52
N CYS A 125 -3.35 10.13 30.04
CA CYS A 125 -3.09 10.22 31.49
C CYS A 125 -4.35 10.58 32.27
N LEU A 126 -5.15 11.54 31.77
CA LEU A 126 -6.41 11.94 32.38
C LEU A 126 -7.44 10.80 32.32
N SER A 127 -7.54 10.11 31.18
CA SER A 127 -8.49 9.02 31.00
C SER A 127 -8.15 7.80 31.86
N LEU A 128 -6.87 7.47 32.05
CA LEU A 128 -6.43 6.30 32.82
C LEU A 128 -6.11 6.62 34.29
N GLY A 129 -6.14 7.88 34.69
CA GLY A 129 -5.87 8.32 36.07
C GLY A 129 -4.44 8.05 36.56
N LYS A 130 -3.48 7.84 35.64
CA LYS A 130 -2.08 7.53 35.98
C LYS A 130 -1.11 8.16 34.96
N PRO A 131 0.10 8.57 35.38
CA PRO A 131 1.11 9.06 34.45
C PRO A 131 1.57 7.95 33.52
N LEU A 132 1.68 8.26 32.22
CA LEU A 132 2.13 7.35 31.18
C LEU A 132 3.50 7.77 30.65
N LYS A 133 4.33 6.77 30.36
CA LYS A 133 5.61 6.97 29.67
C LYS A 133 5.42 7.00 28.16
N LEU A 134 6.45 7.42 27.44
CA LEU A 134 6.50 7.41 25.98
C LEU A 134 7.63 6.50 25.51
N THR A 135 7.31 5.61 24.57
CA THR A 135 8.28 4.71 23.95
C THR A 135 8.35 5.02 22.45
N LEU A 136 9.54 5.34 21.95
CA LEU A 136 9.80 5.53 20.52
C LEU A 136 9.76 4.18 19.79
N VAL A 137 9.08 4.14 18.65
CA VAL A 137 8.93 2.95 17.81
C VAL A 137 9.40 3.28 16.39
N GLY A 138 10.01 2.30 15.74
CA GLY A 138 10.24 2.35 14.30
C GLY A 138 10.64 0.98 13.76
N PHE A 139 10.95 0.93 12.47
CA PHE A 139 11.31 -0.29 11.77
C PHE A 139 12.65 -0.08 11.08
N ASP A 140 13.72 -0.68 11.61
CA ASP A 140 15.11 -0.32 11.25
C ASP A 140 15.47 1.13 11.63
N LEU A 141 15.23 1.48 12.90
CA LEU A 141 15.28 2.83 13.48
C LEU A 141 16.60 3.60 13.33
N TYR A 142 17.64 2.97 12.82
CA TYR A 142 18.98 3.58 12.73
C TYR A 142 18.97 4.88 11.92
N HIS A 143 18.18 4.92 10.85
CA HIS A 143 18.09 6.09 9.98
C HIS A 143 17.37 7.25 10.67
N GLU A 144 16.20 6.97 11.26
CA GLU A 144 15.32 7.92 11.94
C GLU A 144 16.09 8.53 13.12
N PHE A 145 16.76 7.70 13.90
CA PHE A 145 17.62 8.15 14.98
C PHE A 145 18.69 9.15 14.52
N ARG A 146 19.30 8.92 13.36
CA ARG A 146 20.30 9.84 12.82
C ARG A 146 19.68 11.19 12.47
N ILE A 147 18.52 11.21 11.84
CA ILE A 147 17.79 12.44 11.47
C ILE A 147 17.32 13.18 12.73
N LEU A 148 16.61 12.50 13.63
CA LEU A 148 16.07 13.06 14.86
C LEU A 148 17.19 13.69 15.71
N SER A 149 18.28 12.97 15.96
CA SER A 149 19.38 13.48 16.81
C SER A 149 20.04 14.78 16.29
N ARG A 150 19.90 15.07 15.00
CA ARG A 150 20.53 16.22 14.36
C ARG A 150 19.59 17.41 14.28
N HIS A 151 18.33 17.16 13.92
CA HIS A 151 17.37 18.20 13.55
C HIS A 151 16.18 18.35 14.51
N TYR A 152 15.84 17.30 15.26
CA TYR A 152 14.71 17.26 16.18
C TYR A 152 15.19 16.72 17.53
N LYS A 153 15.83 17.58 18.32
CA LYS A 153 16.47 17.13 19.56
C LYS A 153 15.49 17.04 20.72
N ARG A 154 14.53 17.96 20.79
CA ARG A 154 13.55 18.07 21.87
C ARG A 154 12.57 16.90 21.82
N ILE A 155 12.25 16.39 20.63
CA ILE A 155 11.36 15.22 20.50
C ILE A 155 11.95 13.98 21.19
N LEU A 156 13.28 13.81 21.14
CA LEU A 156 13.94 12.66 21.75
C LEU A 156 13.86 12.71 23.28
N ASP A 157 13.82 13.91 23.86
CA ASP A 157 13.69 14.12 25.31
C ASP A 157 12.32 13.68 25.84
N CYS A 158 11.33 13.49 24.97
CA CYS A 158 10.01 12.97 25.37
C CYS A 158 10.03 11.48 25.70
N PHE A 159 10.95 10.71 25.13
CA PHE A 159 10.93 9.26 25.20
C PHE A 159 11.76 8.72 26.36
N THR A 160 11.21 7.75 27.09
CA THR A 160 11.94 7.05 28.17
C THR A 160 12.64 5.79 27.69
N SER A 161 12.15 5.23 26.57
CA SER A 161 12.56 3.95 26.00
C SER A 161 12.31 3.93 24.51
N TRP A 162 12.86 2.95 23.80
CA TRP A 162 12.63 2.77 22.37
C TRP A 162 12.65 1.29 21.97
N VAL A 163 12.01 0.95 20.85
CA VAL A 163 11.94 -0.40 20.31
C VAL A 163 12.01 -0.42 18.79
N ASP A 164 12.79 -1.36 18.26
CA ASP A 164 12.86 -1.63 16.83
C ASP A 164 12.00 -2.85 16.49
N VAL A 165 10.91 -2.62 15.76
CA VAL A 165 9.95 -3.66 15.39
C VAL A 165 10.59 -4.71 14.48
N GLN A 166 11.59 -4.36 13.66
CA GLN A 166 12.30 -5.33 12.82
C GLN A 166 13.06 -6.35 13.67
N GLU A 167 13.64 -5.93 14.80
CA GLU A 167 14.34 -6.86 15.71
C GLU A 167 13.35 -7.76 16.47
N LEU A 168 12.18 -7.23 16.89
CA LEU A 168 11.12 -8.05 17.49
C LEU A 168 10.61 -9.13 16.52
N VAL A 169 10.48 -8.80 15.24
CA VAL A 169 10.03 -9.74 14.21
C VAL A 169 11.10 -10.80 13.95
N LYS A 170 12.39 -10.42 13.95
CA LYS A 170 13.51 -11.38 13.84
C LYS A 170 13.55 -12.37 15.00
N GLU A 171 13.19 -11.94 16.21
CA GLU A 171 13.09 -12.83 17.39
C GLU A 171 12.16 -14.03 17.10
N LEU A 172 11.07 -13.79 16.36
CA LEU A 172 10.10 -14.82 15.96
C LEU A 172 10.57 -15.69 14.78
N MET A 173 11.69 -15.36 14.14
CA MET A 173 12.24 -16.08 12.98
C MET A 173 13.74 -16.39 13.17
N PRO A 174 14.14 -17.19 14.17
CA PRO A 174 15.54 -17.35 14.55
C PRO A 174 16.43 -17.95 13.44
N ASP A 175 15.85 -18.73 12.53
CA ASP A 175 16.58 -19.39 11.44
C ASP A 175 16.81 -18.49 10.21
N ILE A 176 16.24 -17.27 10.20
CA ILE A 176 16.37 -16.33 9.09
C ILE A 176 17.51 -15.35 9.37
N SER A 177 18.58 -15.42 8.58
CA SER A 177 19.74 -14.54 8.72
C SER A 177 19.54 -13.13 8.14
N GLN A 178 18.59 -12.97 7.22
CA GLN A 178 18.30 -11.68 6.57
C GLN A 178 17.24 -10.89 7.34
N ALA A 179 17.37 -9.57 7.34
CA ALA A 179 16.40 -8.72 8.02
C ALA A 179 15.09 -8.65 7.21
N PRO A 180 13.92 -8.81 7.86
CA PRO A 180 12.65 -8.67 7.18
C PRO A 180 12.40 -7.21 6.81
N SER A 181 11.70 -7.00 5.70
CA SER A 181 11.16 -5.69 5.31
C SER A 181 9.86 -5.41 6.05
N LEU A 182 9.45 -4.15 6.17
CA LEU A 182 8.14 -3.83 6.74
C LEU A 182 7.01 -4.49 5.94
N ARG A 183 7.14 -4.54 4.61
CA ARG A 183 6.13 -5.12 3.70
C ARG A 183 5.92 -6.63 3.87
N ASN A 184 6.99 -7.44 3.90
CA ASN A 184 6.84 -8.89 4.10
C ASN A 184 6.46 -9.22 5.55
N THR A 185 6.82 -8.36 6.51
CA THR A 185 6.35 -8.47 7.89
C THR A 185 4.84 -8.31 7.97
N LEU A 186 4.26 -7.27 7.37
CA LEU A 186 2.80 -7.07 7.31
C LEU A 186 2.07 -8.29 6.76
N ILE A 187 2.56 -8.84 5.63
CA ILE A 187 2.00 -10.05 5.04
C ILE A 187 2.09 -11.22 6.02
N GLY A 188 3.25 -11.40 6.67
CA GLY A 188 3.49 -12.52 7.58
C GLY A 188 2.70 -12.44 8.89
N VAL A 189 2.31 -11.25 9.35
CA VAL A 189 1.44 -11.10 10.53
C VAL A 189 -0.06 -11.13 10.20
N GLY A 190 -0.43 -11.34 8.92
CA GLY A 190 -1.81 -11.59 8.50
C GLY A 190 -2.52 -10.44 7.78
N TYR A 191 -1.84 -9.32 7.52
CA TYR A 191 -2.44 -8.28 6.68
C TYR A 191 -2.55 -8.80 5.26
N GLU A 192 -3.76 -8.74 4.70
CA GLU A 192 -3.94 -9.10 3.31
C GLU A 192 -3.14 -8.14 2.43
N PRO A 193 -2.37 -8.64 1.46
CA PRO A 193 -1.75 -7.77 0.48
C PRO A 193 -2.88 -7.20 -0.40
N VAL A 194 -3.49 -6.09 0.03
CA VAL A 194 -4.40 -5.31 -0.82
C VAL A 194 -3.67 -4.88 -2.10
N PHE A 195 -2.33 -4.83 -2.07
CA PHE A 195 -1.49 -4.56 -3.23
C PHE A 195 -0.18 -5.39 -3.28
N PRO A 196 -0.14 -6.53 -4.02
CA PRO A 196 1.10 -7.23 -4.35
C PRO A 196 1.98 -6.48 -5.37
N THR A 197 1.48 -5.44 -6.04
CA THR A 197 2.26 -4.66 -6.99
C THR A 197 3.16 -3.68 -6.26
N LYS A 198 4.45 -3.81 -6.51
CA LYS A 198 5.50 -2.82 -6.23
C LYS A 198 4.89 -1.39 -6.28
N PRO A 199 4.92 -0.57 -5.22
CA PRO A 199 4.97 0.86 -5.47
C PRO A 199 6.10 1.06 -6.48
N ALA A 200 5.89 1.86 -7.51
CA ALA A 200 7.02 2.20 -8.37
C ALA A 200 8.12 2.75 -7.46
N SER A 201 9.39 2.61 -7.80
CA SER A 201 10.50 3.26 -7.06
C SER A 201 10.46 4.81 -7.12
N SER A 202 9.29 5.37 -7.41
CA SER A 202 8.93 6.76 -7.63
C SER A 202 7.56 7.11 -7.05
N ASP A 203 6.79 6.13 -6.55
CA ASP A 203 5.81 6.44 -5.52
C ASP A 203 6.70 6.61 -4.30
N GLY A 204 6.95 7.87 -3.93
CA GLY A 204 7.74 8.17 -2.74
C GLY A 204 7.22 7.32 -1.60
N HIS A 205 8.12 6.78 -0.81
CA HIS A 205 7.71 6.29 0.49
C HIS A 205 6.97 7.43 1.21
N ASP A 206 5.96 7.07 1.98
CA ASP A 206 5.18 8.05 2.73
C ASP A 206 5.38 7.74 4.21
N ALA A 207 6.03 8.66 4.89
CA ALA A 207 6.43 8.49 6.28
C ALA A 207 5.22 8.20 7.18
N GLY A 208 4.09 8.87 6.95
CA GLY A 208 2.86 8.65 7.73
C GLY A 208 2.35 7.22 7.60
N ASN A 209 2.28 6.71 6.38
CA ASN A 209 1.87 5.34 6.09
C ASN A 209 2.85 4.32 6.68
N ASP A 210 4.16 4.57 6.58
CA ASP A 210 5.16 3.64 7.10
C ASP A 210 5.22 3.65 8.64
N ALA A 211 5.01 4.81 9.29
CA ALA A 211 4.78 4.90 10.74
C ALA A 211 3.54 4.10 11.17
N MET A 212 2.41 4.22 10.44
CA MET A 212 1.21 3.44 10.73
C MET A 212 1.38 1.95 10.52
N ARG A 213 2.04 1.55 9.43
CA ARG A 213 2.35 0.15 9.14
C ARG A 213 3.25 -0.45 10.22
N CYS A 214 4.26 0.29 10.64
CA CYS A 214 5.13 -0.08 11.74
C CYS A 214 4.32 -0.30 13.03
N MET A 215 3.43 0.65 13.36
CA MET A 215 2.58 0.56 14.54
C MET A 215 1.59 -0.61 14.46
N SER A 216 1.05 -0.88 13.27
CA SER A 216 0.13 -1.97 12.99
C SER A 216 0.79 -3.34 13.23
N VAL A 217 2.05 -3.48 12.82
CA VAL A 217 2.87 -4.66 13.14
C VAL A 217 3.06 -4.76 14.65
N LEU A 218 3.50 -3.69 15.34
CA LEU A 218 3.71 -3.72 16.78
C LEU A 218 2.44 -4.12 17.54
N GLY A 219 1.29 -3.50 17.25
CA GLY A 219 0.00 -3.83 17.86
C GLY A 219 -0.36 -5.31 17.68
N THR A 220 -0.08 -5.87 16.50
CA THR A 220 -0.30 -7.29 16.22
C THR A 220 0.64 -8.19 17.04
N LEU A 221 1.93 -7.84 17.15
CA LEU A 221 2.90 -8.58 17.97
C LEU A 221 2.52 -8.57 19.46
N LEU A 222 2.03 -7.43 19.97
CA LEU A 222 1.63 -7.26 21.36
C LEU A 222 0.36 -8.05 21.70
N HIS A 223 -0.64 -8.06 20.80
CA HIS A 223 -1.99 -8.55 21.13
C HIS A 223 -2.36 -9.91 20.53
N TYR A 224 -1.72 -10.33 19.43
CA TYR A 224 -2.06 -11.56 18.72
C TYR A 224 -0.97 -12.63 18.83
N SER A 225 0.31 -12.24 18.86
CA SER A 225 1.47 -13.17 18.83
C SER A 225 1.43 -14.09 17.60
N PRO A 226 1.69 -13.55 16.39
CA PRO A 226 1.62 -14.33 15.16
C PRO A 226 2.61 -15.51 15.15
N PRO A 227 2.29 -16.63 14.49
CA PRO A 227 3.21 -17.75 14.35
C PRO A 227 4.48 -17.35 13.60
N GLY A 228 5.64 -17.68 14.16
CA GLY A 228 6.94 -17.41 13.52
C GLY A 228 7.09 -18.09 12.14
N GLU A 229 6.43 -19.24 11.94
CA GLU A 229 6.40 -19.95 10.66
C GLU A 229 5.73 -19.15 9.54
N ASP A 230 4.66 -18.40 9.84
CA ASP A 230 3.96 -17.58 8.85
C ASP A 230 4.80 -16.38 8.42
N LEU A 231 5.46 -15.74 9.39
CA LEU A 231 6.47 -14.71 9.16
C LEU A 231 7.62 -15.23 8.30
N ALA A 232 8.19 -16.39 8.66
CA ALA A 232 9.30 -17.00 7.94
C ALA A 232 8.91 -17.40 6.50
N ARG A 233 7.70 -17.91 6.31
CA ARG A 233 7.13 -18.24 5.00
C ARG A 233 6.95 -16.98 4.14
N ALA A 234 6.31 -15.94 4.66
CA ALA A 234 6.12 -14.67 3.96
C ALA A 234 7.47 -14.03 3.58
N HIS A 235 8.44 -14.06 4.50
CA HIS A 235 9.79 -13.60 4.25
C HIS A 235 10.44 -14.38 3.09
N SER A 236 10.46 -15.71 3.18
CA SER A 236 11.08 -16.60 2.19
C SER A 236 10.43 -16.47 0.82
N GLU A 237 9.10 -16.44 0.75
CA GLU A 237 8.37 -16.26 -0.51
C GLU A 237 8.64 -14.89 -1.17
N TYR A 238 8.76 -13.85 -0.35
CA TYR A 238 9.09 -12.51 -0.83
C TYR A 238 10.49 -12.45 -1.46
N HIS A 239 11.47 -13.14 -0.88
CA HIS A 239 12.82 -13.18 -1.42
C HIS A 239 13.01 -14.21 -2.55
N ALA A 240 12.24 -15.31 -2.55
CA ALA A 240 12.36 -16.37 -3.55
C ALA A 240 11.73 -16.02 -4.90
N LYS A 241 10.60 -15.29 -4.92
CA LYS A 241 9.88 -14.97 -6.17
C LYS A 241 10.42 -13.68 -6.77
N ARG A 242 10.79 -13.66 -8.05
CA ARG A 242 11.12 -12.38 -8.72
C ARG A 242 9.87 -11.50 -8.79
N CYS A 243 10.03 -10.18 -8.74
CA CYS A 243 8.91 -9.22 -8.83
C CYS A 243 7.95 -9.50 -10.01
N HIS A 244 8.49 -9.96 -11.14
CA HIS A 244 7.72 -10.34 -12.32
C HIS A 244 6.82 -11.57 -12.11
N GLU A 245 7.30 -12.57 -11.37
CA GLU A 245 6.56 -13.81 -11.08
C GLU A 245 5.41 -13.54 -10.10
N ARG A 246 5.60 -12.60 -9.17
CA ARG A 246 4.52 -12.12 -8.29
C ARG A 246 3.39 -11.47 -9.06
N SER A 247 3.70 -10.54 -9.98
CA SER A 247 2.67 -9.98 -10.88
C SER A 247 2.00 -11.05 -11.73
N LYS A 248 2.73 -12.09 -12.16
CA LYS A 248 2.15 -13.20 -12.94
C LYS A 248 1.17 -14.04 -12.10
N ALA A 249 1.49 -14.33 -10.85
CA ALA A 249 0.60 -15.07 -9.93
C ALA A 249 -0.67 -14.27 -9.59
N GLN A 250 -0.55 -12.96 -9.39
CA GLN A 250 -1.69 -12.08 -9.17
C GLN A 250 -2.62 -12.03 -10.41
N ARG A 251 -2.05 -11.93 -11.62
CA ARG A 251 -2.81 -12.00 -12.88
C ARG A 251 -3.55 -13.33 -13.06
N ALA A 252 -2.97 -14.42 -12.59
CA ALA A 252 -3.63 -15.73 -12.63
C ALA A 252 -4.88 -15.77 -11.72
N LYS A 253 -4.89 -15.08 -10.58
CA LYS A 253 -6.08 -14.97 -9.71
C LYS A 253 -7.24 -14.22 -10.38
N ALA A 254 -6.93 -13.22 -11.22
CA ALA A 254 -7.94 -12.47 -11.97
C ALA A 254 -8.48 -13.21 -13.21
N ASN A 255 -7.97 -14.40 -13.53
CA ASN A 255 -8.34 -15.20 -14.71
C ASN A 255 -8.26 -14.43 -16.06
N MET A 256 -7.43 -13.38 -16.12
CA MET A 256 -7.26 -12.52 -17.30
C MET A 256 -5.95 -12.81 -18.02
N GLN A 257 -5.99 -12.84 -19.35
CA GLN A 257 -4.77 -12.93 -20.14
C GLN A 257 -4.14 -11.55 -20.29
N ARG A 258 -2.82 -11.49 -20.55
CA ARG A 258 -2.10 -10.22 -20.77
C ARG A 258 -2.74 -9.36 -21.87
N ARG A 259 -3.37 -9.99 -22.86
CA ARG A 259 -4.05 -9.32 -23.98
C ARG A 259 -5.35 -8.59 -23.59
N ASP A 260 -5.88 -8.88 -22.42
CA ASP A 260 -7.12 -8.28 -21.90
C ASP A 260 -6.83 -7.12 -20.93
N LEU A 261 -5.55 -6.75 -20.78
CA LEU A 261 -5.07 -5.63 -19.97
C LEU A 261 -4.39 -4.58 -20.86
N PHE A 262 -5.00 -3.41 -20.97
CA PHE A 262 -4.62 -2.36 -21.89
C PHE A 262 -3.91 -1.23 -21.15
N SER A 263 -2.59 -1.14 -21.28
CA SER A 263 -1.83 -0.10 -20.59
C SER A 263 -2.17 1.28 -21.17
N LYS A 264 -2.67 2.19 -20.31
CA LYS A 264 -2.99 3.59 -20.64
C LYS A 264 -4.01 3.78 -21.76
N GLU A 265 -4.77 2.75 -22.13
CA GLU A 265 -5.70 2.82 -23.23
C GLU A 265 -7.02 2.15 -22.89
N CYS A 266 -8.07 2.61 -23.56
CA CYS A 266 -9.36 1.93 -23.54
C CYS A 266 -9.22 0.57 -24.24
N PRO A 267 -9.80 -0.52 -23.69
CA PRO A 267 -9.83 -1.81 -24.34
C PRO A 267 -10.35 -1.74 -25.77
N TRP A 268 -9.57 -2.31 -26.70
CA TRP A 268 -9.77 -2.27 -28.15
C TRP A 268 -9.59 -3.67 -28.76
N PRO A 269 -10.35 -4.04 -29.82
CA PRO A 269 -11.37 -3.27 -30.54
C PRO A 269 -12.67 -3.08 -29.75
N ALA A 270 -13.40 -2.00 -30.06
CA ALA A 270 -14.63 -1.63 -29.35
C ALA A 270 -15.71 -2.69 -29.49
N GLU A 271 -15.71 -3.41 -30.60
CA GLU A 271 -16.63 -4.49 -30.91
C GLU A 271 -16.34 -5.75 -30.09
N LYS A 272 -15.10 -5.92 -29.60
CA LYS A 272 -14.72 -7.02 -28.72
C LYS A 272 -14.98 -6.70 -27.24
N TYR A 273 -14.95 -5.42 -26.89
CA TYR A 273 -15.18 -4.94 -25.52
C TYR A 273 -16.27 -3.86 -25.49
N PRO A 274 -17.52 -4.17 -25.90
CA PRO A 274 -18.57 -3.18 -26.05
C PRO A 274 -19.13 -2.73 -24.69
N PHE A 275 -19.20 -3.65 -23.71
CA PHE A 275 -19.75 -3.39 -22.38
C PHE A 275 -18.65 -2.83 -21.47
N ARG A 276 -18.38 -1.53 -21.58
CA ARG A 276 -17.27 -0.89 -20.86
C ARG A 276 -17.70 0.36 -20.10
N ALA A 277 -17.18 0.49 -18.89
CA ALA A 277 -17.28 1.67 -18.06
C ALA A 277 -15.93 2.41 -18.03
N LYS A 278 -15.98 3.74 -18.03
CA LYS A 278 -14.89 4.58 -17.57
C LYS A 278 -15.11 4.87 -16.09
N VAL A 279 -14.11 4.57 -15.27
CA VAL A 279 -14.12 4.89 -13.85
C VAL A 279 -13.01 5.86 -13.54
N ASP A 280 -13.34 6.96 -12.89
CA ASP A 280 -12.38 7.97 -12.45
C ASP A 280 -12.65 8.25 -10.96
N LEU A 281 -11.59 8.41 -10.17
CA LEU A 281 -11.67 8.86 -8.78
C LEU A 281 -11.11 10.29 -8.72
N PRO A 282 -11.96 11.33 -8.78
CA PRO A 282 -11.52 12.72 -8.80
C PRO A 282 -10.83 13.12 -7.50
N GLY A 283 -9.89 14.07 -7.57
CA GLY A 283 -9.14 14.53 -6.41
C GLY A 283 -7.94 13.65 -6.05
N THR A 284 -7.93 12.39 -6.50
CA THR A 284 -6.77 11.49 -6.37
C THR A 284 -5.84 11.64 -7.56
N TYR A 285 -4.72 12.32 -7.35
CA TYR A 285 -3.67 12.44 -8.37
C TYR A 285 -2.74 11.23 -8.33
N ILE A 286 -2.66 10.49 -9.44
CA ILE A 286 -1.66 9.44 -9.61
C ILE A 286 -0.39 10.04 -10.22
N THR A 287 0.74 9.76 -9.58
CA THR A 287 2.09 10.14 -10.02
C THR A 287 2.56 9.28 -11.20
N LYS A 288 2.02 8.06 -11.37
CA LYS A 288 2.24 7.18 -12.53
C LYS A 288 1.00 6.35 -12.91
N TRP A 289 0.99 5.90 -14.16
CA TRP A 289 -0.05 5.07 -14.77
C TRP A 289 -0.21 3.72 -14.04
N GLN A 290 -1.43 3.43 -13.61
CA GLN A 290 -1.73 2.17 -12.92
C GLN A 290 -1.68 0.98 -13.87
N ASP A 291 -1.19 -0.17 -13.38
CA ASP A 291 -1.37 -1.45 -14.06
C ASP A 291 -2.88 -1.74 -14.07
N PRO A 292 -3.51 -1.93 -15.25
CA PRO A 292 -4.94 -2.25 -15.34
C PRO A 292 -5.35 -3.45 -14.50
N ALA A 293 -4.41 -4.36 -14.18
CA ALA A 293 -4.66 -5.48 -13.27
C ALA A 293 -5.08 -5.04 -11.86
N VAL A 294 -4.56 -3.92 -11.37
CA VAL A 294 -4.90 -3.37 -10.04
C VAL A 294 -6.35 -2.89 -10.02
N LEU A 295 -6.78 -2.22 -11.10
CA LEU A 295 -8.16 -1.78 -11.25
C LEU A 295 -9.11 -2.97 -11.36
N CYS A 296 -8.71 -4.06 -12.04
CA CYS A 296 -9.48 -5.30 -12.07
C CYS A 296 -9.67 -5.92 -10.69
N GLU A 297 -8.62 -5.96 -9.88
CA GLU A 297 -8.66 -6.56 -8.55
C GLU A 297 -9.60 -5.79 -7.63
N TYR A 298 -9.53 -4.46 -7.66
CA TYR A 298 -10.43 -3.58 -6.92
C TYR A 298 -11.91 -3.87 -7.25
N PHE A 299 -12.20 -4.11 -8.52
CA PHE A 299 -13.56 -4.39 -9.00
C PHE A 299 -13.83 -5.88 -9.23
N LEU A 300 -13.03 -6.78 -8.65
CA LEU A 300 -13.09 -8.22 -8.96
C LEU A 300 -14.45 -8.83 -8.62
N LYS A 301 -15.16 -8.31 -7.61
CA LYS A 301 -16.52 -8.75 -7.26
C LYS A 301 -17.51 -8.67 -8.43
N TYR A 302 -17.27 -7.75 -9.37
CA TYR A 302 -18.09 -7.55 -10.56
C TYR A 302 -17.63 -8.37 -11.76
N LYS A 303 -16.66 -9.27 -11.58
CA LYS A 303 -16.16 -10.21 -12.61
C LYS A 303 -15.77 -9.50 -13.92
N PRO A 304 -14.86 -8.52 -13.88
CA PRO A 304 -14.43 -7.85 -15.10
C PRO A 304 -13.80 -8.86 -16.07
N VAL A 305 -13.95 -8.61 -17.38
CA VAL A 305 -13.37 -9.46 -18.45
C VAL A 305 -12.16 -8.83 -19.13
N ALA A 306 -12.00 -7.51 -19.00
CA ALA A 306 -10.84 -6.76 -19.44
C ALA A 306 -10.75 -5.43 -18.70
N ALA A 307 -9.56 -4.83 -18.67
CA ALA A 307 -9.38 -3.49 -18.15
C ALA A 307 -8.34 -2.68 -18.92
N GLY A 308 -8.48 -1.37 -18.81
CA GLY A 308 -7.56 -0.40 -19.38
C GLY A 308 -7.15 0.65 -18.36
N GLY A 309 -5.96 1.20 -18.54
CA GLY A 309 -5.49 2.34 -17.74
C GLY A 309 -6.06 3.66 -18.24
N ASN A 310 -6.07 4.69 -17.38
CA ASN A 310 -6.42 6.04 -17.80
C ASN A 310 -5.36 6.66 -18.73
N LYS A 311 -5.72 7.74 -19.45
CA LYS A 311 -4.76 8.64 -20.14
C LYS A 311 -4.58 9.96 -19.39
N THR A 312 -5.22 10.13 -18.23
CA THR A 312 -5.03 11.27 -17.32
C THR A 312 -4.36 10.82 -16.03
N LYS A 313 -3.77 11.76 -15.27
CA LYS A 313 -3.19 11.50 -13.93
C LYS A 313 -4.27 11.34 -12.84
N THR A 314 -5.45 10.83 -13.20
CA THR A 314 -6.54 10.55 -12.27
C THR A 314 -6.56 9.06 -11.99
N PHE A 315 -6.65 8.68 -10.72
CA PHE A 315 -6.82 7.28 -10.33
C PHE A 315 -8.07 6.71 -11.01
N GLY A 316 -7.96 5.53 -11.61
CA GLY A 316 -9.03 4.93 -12.41
C GLY A 316 -8.59 4.49 -13.81
N GLY A 317 -9.57 4.23 -14.66
CA GLY A 317 -9.35 3.68 -15.99
C GLY A 317 -10.62 3.13 -16.62
N TRP A 318 -10.49 1.96 -17.23
CA TRP A 318 -11.53 1.30 -18.00
C TRP A 318 -11.76 -0.09 -17.46
N ILE A 319 -13.02 -0.46 -17.29
CA ILE A 319 -13.41 -1.82 -16.89
C ILE A 319 -14.45 -2.33 -17.88
N CYS A 320 -14.29 -3.56 -18.34
CA CYS A 320 -15.19 -4.21 -19.28
C CYS A 320 -15.86 -5.42 -18.64
N PHE A 321 -17.09 -5.70 -19.08
CA PHE A 321 -17.95 -6.78 -18.57
C PHE A 321 -18.39 -7.71 -19.70
N ALA A 322 -18.97 -8.85 -19.33
CA ALA A 322 -19.41 -9.84 -20.31
C ALA A 322 -20.77 -9.51 -20.93
N SER A 323 -21.58 -8.68 -20.28
CA SER A 323 -22.92 -8.29 -20.73
C SER A 323 -23.28 -6.85 -20.37
N LEU A 324 -24.34 -6.34 -20.99
CA LEU A 324 -24.91 -5.04 -20.66
C LEU A 324 -25.48 -5.02 -19.22
N GLU A 325 -26.10 -6.10 -18.78
CA GLU A 325 -26.64 -6.23 -17.42
C GLU A 325 -25.54 -6.08 -16.35
N GLU A 326 -24.40 -6.76 -16.54
CA GLU A 326 -23.26 -6.66 -15.62
C GLU A 326 -22.68 -5.24 -15.59
N LEU A 327 -22.62 -4.57 -16.75
CA LEU A 327 -22.20 -3.16 -16.85
C LEU A 327 -23.17 -2.24 -16.10
N GLU A 328 -24.48 -2.43 -16.27
CA GLU A 328 -25.50 -1.61 -15.60
C GLU A 328 -25.48 -1.80 -14.08
N LEU A 329 -25.33 -3.06 -13.63
CA LEU A 329 -25.14 -3.38 -12.21
C LEU A 329 -23.92 -2.66 -11.64
N PHE A 330 -22.79 -2.73 -12.35
CA PHE A 330 -21.56 -2.07 -11.94
C PHE A 330 -21.73 -0.55 -11.81
N LEU A 331 -22.33 0.10 -12.81
CA LEU A 331 -22.53 1.55 -12.79
C LEU A 331 -23.43 1.97 -11.62
N ARG A 332 -24.50 1.21 -11.34
CA ARG A 332 -25.43 1.48 -10.25
C ARG A 332 -24.76 1.39 -8.87
N GLU A 333 -23.82 0.46 -8.70
CA GLU A 333 -23.16 0.25 -7.40
C GLU A 333 -21.88 1.06 -7.21
N VAL A 334 -21.21 1.46 -8.29
CA VAL A 334 -19.89 2.12 -8.23
C VAL A 334 -19.97 3.63 -8.45
N ASP A 335 -20.92 4.13 -9.23
CA ASP A 335 -21.10 5.58 -9.37
C ASP A 335 -21.59 6.17 -8.04
N GLY A 336 -20.83 7.11 -7.46
CA GLY A 336 -21.14 7.65 -6.14
C GLY A 336 -20.64 6.80 -4.97
N MET A 337 -19.94 5.68 -5.23
CA MET A 337 -19.35 4.85 -4.18
C MET A 337 -18.12 5.53 -3.58
N GLU A 338 -18.06 5.62 -2.26
CA GLU A 338 -16.86 6.09 -1.56
C GLU A 338 -15.72 5.09 -1.72
N ASP A 339 -14.52 5.58 -2.02
CA ASP A 339 -13.33 4.76 -2.11
C ASP A 339 -12.97 4.18 -0.74
N VAL A 340 -12.55 2.92 -0.72
CA VAL A 340 -12.24 2.17 0.52
C VAL A 340 -11.13 2.82 1.36
N GLU A 341 -10.27 3.64 0.77
CA GLU A 341 -9.21 4.38 1.47
C GLU A 341 -9.65 5.83 1.82
N GLY A 342 -10.93 6.17 1.64
CA GLY A 342 -11.46 7.51 1.92
C GLY A 342 -10.93 8.60 0.98
N ARG A 343 -10.33 8.23 -0.17
CA ARG A 343 -9.70 9.18 -1.11
C ARG A 343 -10.70 10.04 -1.89
N GLY A 344 -11.99 9.73 -1.80
CA GLY A 344 -13.06 10.44 -2.48
C GLY A 344 -14.13 9.49 -3.00
N THR A 345 -14.91 9.97 -3.96
CA THR A 345 -16.05 9.23 -4.52
C THR A 345 -15.81 8.86 -5.97
N TRP A 346 -16.05 7.60 -6.31
CA TRP A 346 -15.93 7.07 -7.66
C TRP A 346 -16.96 7.69 -8.61
N LEU A 347 -16.51 8.06 -9.80
CA LEU A 347 -17.36 8.43 -10.93
C LEU A 347 -17.29 7.33 -11.98
N ALA A 348 -18.42 6.69 -12.26
CA ALA A 348 -18.51 5.61 -13.24
C ALA A 348 -19.44 5.99 -14.40
N LYS A 349 -18.94 5.92 -15.64
CA LYS A 349 -19.69 6.31 -16.84
C LYS A 349 -19.63 5.23 -17.91
N THR A 350 -20.79 4.85 -18.43
CA THR A 350 -20.86 3.93 -19.58
C THR A 350 -20.23 4.53 -20.84
N ARG A 351 -19.58 3.67 -21.64
CA ARG A 351 -19.24 3.93 -23.05
C ARG A 351 -19.76 2.83 -23.98
N TYR A 352 -20.79 2.11 -23.55
CA TYR A 352 -21.54 1.25 -24.44
C TYR A 352 -22.21 2.10 -25.52
N ASN A 353 -22.12 1.65 -26.77
CA ASN A 353 -22.77 2.30 -27.91
C ASN A 353 -23.47 1.23 -28.75
N PRO A 354 -24.81 1.16 -28.73
CA PRO A 354 -25.56 0.13 -29.46
C PRO A 354 -25.37 0.23 -30.98
N ASN A 355 -24.96 1.40 -31.50
CA ASN A 355 -24.66 1.56 -32.93
C ASN A 355 -23.34 0.87 -33.36
N VAL A 356 -22.52 0.41 -32.40
CA VAL A 356 -21.26 -0.30 -32.69
C VAL A 356 -21.46 -1.80 -32.61
N VAL A 357 -22.18 -2.27 -31.59
CA VAL A 357 -22.59 -3.67 -31.41
C VAL A 357 -23.97 -3.68 -30.75
N GLU A 358 -24.94 -4.36 -31.38
CA GLU A 358 -26.31 -4.48 -30.86
C GLU A 358 -26.45 -5.58 -29.79
N ALA A 359 -25.49 -6.49 -29.69
CA ALA A 359 -25.48 -7.54 -28.69
C ALA A 359 -25.51 -6.95 -27.27
N VAL A 360 -26.37 -7.49 -26.42
CA VAL A 360 -26.53 -7.10 -25.01
C VAL A 360 -26.08 -8.22 -24.05
N THR A 361 -26.01 -9.47 -24.53
CA THR A 361 -25.51 -10.60 -23.75
C THR A 361 -24.15 -11.10 -24.25
N LYS A 362 -23.45 -11.87 -23.41
CA LYS A 362 -22.20 -12.53 -23.79
C LYS A 362 -22.38 -13.49 -24.98
N ALA A 363 -23.49 -14.24 -24.99
CA ALA A 363 -23.75 -15.23 -26.04
C ALA A 363 -23.96 -14.56 -27.40
N GLU A 364 -24.72 -13.47 -27.43
CA GLU A 364 -24.94 -12.65 -28.63
C GLU A 364 -23.63 -12.00 -29.10
N LEU A 365 -22.80 -11.52 -28.17
CA LEU A 365 -21.50 -10.94 -28.50
C LEU A 365 -20.56 -11.97 -29.11
N ASP A 366 -20.49 -13.17 -28.52
CA ASP A 366 -19.67 -14.27 -29.02
C ASP A 366 -20.14 -14.73 -30.42
N GLU A 367 -21.45 -14.72 -30.68
CA GLU A 367 -22.03 -15.00 -32.00
C GLU A 367 -21.65 -13.93 -33.03
N TYR A 368 -21.87 -12.65 -32.71
CA TYR A 368 -21.48 -11.51 -33.54
C TYR A 368 -19.98 -11.55 -33.91
N LEU A 369 -19.12 -11.84 -32.95
CA LEU A 369 -17.67 -11.92 -33.17
C LEU A 369 -17.28 -13.11 -34.06
N ARG A 370 -17.97 -14.25 -33.95
CA ARG A 370 -17.77 -15.41 -34.84
C ARG A 370 -18.16 -15.07 -36.27
N ASP A 371 -19.31 -14.45 -36.48
CA ASP A 371 -19.80 -14.08 -37.81
C ASP A 371 -18.90 -13.05 -38.48
N LYS A 372 -18.47 -12.03 -37.73
CA LYS A 372 -17.50 -11.03 -38.21
C LYS A 372 -16.17 -11.67 -38.61
N ALA A 373 -15.64 -12.57 -37.80
CA ALA A 373 -14.40 -13.28 -38.11
C ALA A 373 -14.55 -14.15 -39.37
N ALA A 374 -15.68 -14.84 -39.54
CA ALA A 374 -15.98 -15.63 -40.73
C ALA A 374 -16.04 -14.75 -41.99
N ALA A 375 -16.71 -13.59 -41.92
CA ALA A 375 -16.80 -12.62 -43.00
C ALA A 375 -15.42 -12.04 -43.38
N GLU A 376 -14.58 -11.68 -42.41
CA GLU A 376 -13.22 -11.19 -42.68
C GLU A 376 -12.35 -12.26 -43.35
N ILE A 377 -12.48 -13.53 -42.94
CA ILE A 377 -11.75 -14.64 -43.57
C ILE A 377 -12.21 -14.83 -45.02
N ALA A 378 -13.52 -14.78 -45.28
CA ALA A 378 -14.08 -14.87 -46.61
C ALA A 378 -13.58 -13.73 -47.52
N GLU A 379 -13.57 -12.50 -47.02
CA GLU A 379 -13.09 -11.33 -47.75
C GLU A 379 -11.59 -11.42 -48.07
N LYS A 380 -10.76 -11.81 -47.08
CA LYS A 380 -9.32 -12.03 -47.30
C LYS A 380 -9.06 -13.13 -48.33
N ARG A 381 -9.92 -14.16 -48.39
CA ARG A 381 -9.83 -15.21 -49.42
C ARG A 381 -10.19 -14.66 -50.81
N ARG A 382 -11.25 -13.84 -50.91
CA ARG A 382 -11.66 -13.18 -52.16
C ARG A 382 -10.55 -12.28 -52.71
N ILE A 383 -9.99 -11.38 -51.89
CA ILE A 383 -8.89 -10.50 -52.29
C ILE A 383 -7.67 -11.29 -52.79
N ARG A 384 -7.34 -12.41 -52.15
CA ARG A 384 -6.23 -13.28 -52.59
C ARG A 384 -6.52 -13.93 -53.95
N GLN A 385 -7.76 -14.36 -54.19
CA GLN A 385 -8.17 -14.91 -55.48
C GLN A 385 -8.14 -13.87 -56.59
N GLU A 386 -8.66 -12.66 -56.33
CA GLU A 386 -8.61 -11.54 -57.27
C GLU A 386 -7.16 -11.13 -57.60
N LYS A 387 -6.29 -11.08 -56.59
CA LYS A 387 -4.87 -10.79 -56.80
C LYS A 387 -4.19 -11.85 -57.67
N LYS A 388 -4.48 -13.14 -57.42
CA LYS A 388 -3.95 -14.26 -58.20
C LYS A 388 -4.43 -14.21 -59.66
N GLN A 389 -5.72 -13.95 -59.89
CA GLN A 389 -6.26 -13.79 -61.24
C GLN A 389 -5.66 -12.59 -61.98
N ARG A 390 -5.41 -11.48 -61.27
CA ARG A 390 -4.78 -10.29 -61.85
C ARG A 390 -3.32 -10.54 -62.22
N GLU A 391 -2.59 -11.30 -61.42
CA GLU A 391 -1.22 -11.74 -61.72
C GLU A 391 -1.18 -12.73 -62.91
N GLU A 392 -2.20 -13.58 -63.08
CA GLU A 392 -2.33 -14.50 -64.23
C GLU A 392 -2.75 -13.80 -65.54
N ILE A 393 -3.38 -12.61 -65.48
CA ILE A 393 -3.83 -11.85 -66.67
C ILE A 393 -2.77 -10.84 -67.14
N TYR A 394 -1.96 -10.28 -66.24
CA TYR A 394 -1.01 -9.19 -66.53
C TYR A 394 0.47 -9.52 -66.29
N GLY A 395 0.77 -10.73 -65.81
CA GLY A 395 2.12 -11.31 -65.79
C GLY A 395 2.29 -12.28 -66.95
#